data_AF-A0A7J0BQH7-F1
#
_entry.id   AF-A0A7J0BQH7-F1
#
_cell.length_a   1.000
_cell.length_b   1.000
_cell.length_c   1.000
_cell.angle_alpha   90.00
_cell.angle_beta   90.00
_cell.angle_gamma   90.00
#
_symmetry.space_group_name_H-M   'P 1'
#
loop_
_entity.id
_entity.type
_entity.pdbx_description
1 polymer ?
#
loop_
_entity_poly.entity_id
_entity_poly.type
_entity_poly.pdbx_seq_one_letter_code
_entity_poly.pdbx_strand_id
1 'polypeptide(L)'
;MLSPILSPTLSQDATTELNALLAQWHDTETRTKAAFEAFRDHLQAMDGIRLQFKSRPGVSHSLRASHPAQSERELFVLVDVVDDDPDARWLSVCFYADMVTDPAELGDWVPGGLLGEDALCLNLESDDEDMRSYIMKRLTEAYIAAKG
;
A
#
# COMPACT_ATOMS: atom_id res chain seq x y z
N MET A 1 24.21 11.48 21.02
CA MET A 1 22.75 11.53 21.27
C MET A 1 22.10 10.86 20.08
N LEU A 2 21.58 9.65 20.25
CA LEU A 2 20.84 8.95 19.20
C LEU A 2 19.48 9.63 19.09
N SER A 3 19.19 10.23 17.93
CA SER A 3 17.84 10.69 17.61
C SER A 3 16.87 9.51 17.76
N PRO A 4 15.68 9.69 18.36
CA PRO A 4 14.70 8.62 18.38
C PRO A 4 14.30 8.34 16.93
N ILE A 5 14.52 7.10 16.49
CA ILE A 5 14.00 6.58 15.24
C ILE A 5 12.47 6.65 15.41
N LEU A 6 11.86 7.70 14.87
CA LEU A 6 10.41 7.82 14.85
C LEU A 6 9.91 6.74 13.91
N SER A 7 9.41 5.64 14.48
CA SER A 7 8.65 4.65 13.74
C SER A 7 7.54 5.37 12.95
N PRO A 8 7.27 4.94 11.71
CA PRO A 8 6.21 5.54 10.93
C PRO A 8 4.89 5.45 11.68
N THR A 9 4.36 6.60 12.07
CA THR A 9 3.18 6.69 12.93
C THR A 9 2.03 7.23 12.09
N LEU A 10 0.99 6.41 11.91
CA LEU A 10 -0.32 6.86 11.44
C LEU A 10 -0.85 7.90 12.45
N SER A 11 -1.63 8.89 11.98
CA SER A 11 -2.36 9.75 12.91
C SER A 11 -3.33 8.93 13.78
N GLN A 12 -3.77 9.48 14.92
CA GLN A 12 -4.71 8.80 15.81
C GLN A 12 -6.03 8.45 15.08
N ASP A 13 -6.53 9.38 14.27
CA ASP A 13 -7.75 9.18 13.48
C ASP A 13 -7.54 8.10 12.42
N ALA A 14 -6.42 8.15 11.68
CA ALA A 14 -6.08 7.15 10.67
C ALA A 14 -5.89 5.75 11.28
N THR A 15 -5.31 5.68 12.48
CA THR A 15 -5.18 4.43 13.24
C THR A 15 -6.54 3.88 13.65
N THR A 16 -7.45 4.77 14.09
CA THR A 16 -8.81 4.38 14.51
C THR A 16 -9.61 3.85 13.31
N GLU A 17 -9.59 4.54 12.17
CA GLU A 17 -10.27 4.09 10.95
C GLU A 17 -9.70 2.77 10.41
N LEU A 18 -8.38 2.61 10.41
CA LEU A 18 -7.73 1.37 9.99
C LEU A 18 -8.13 0.20 10.91
N ASN A 19 -8.11 0.41 12.23
CA ASN A 19 -8.52 -0.61 13.19
C ASN A 19 -10.00 -0.97 13.03
N ALA A 20 -10.86 0.01 12.71
CA ALA A 20 -12.26 -0.25 12.43
C ALA A 20 -12.43 -1.14 11.18
N LEU A 21 -11.70 -0.87 10.09
CA LEU A 21 -11.67 -1.74 8.91
C LEU A 21 -11.19 -3.15 9.27
N LEU A 22 -10.08 -3.28 10.00
CA LEU A 22 -9.52 -4.59 10.35
C LEU A 22 -10.43 -5.39 11.29
N ALA A 23 -11.22 -4.72 12.13
CA ALA A 23 -12.17 -5.38 13.01
C ALA A 23 -13.39 -5.96 12.25
N GLN A 24 -13.85 -5.28 11.18
CA GLN A 24 -14.97 -5.74 10.36
C GLN A 24 -14.55 -6.70 9.24
N TRP A 25 -13.28 -6.66 8.82
CA TRP A 25 -12.76 -7.55 7.80
C TRP A 25 -12.51 -8.93 8.39
N HIS A 26 -13.43 -9.85 8.11
CA HIS A 26 -13.27 -11.27 8.41
C HIS A 26 -12.48 -11.89 7.27
N ASP A 27 -11.37 -12.55 7.60
CA ASP A 27 -10.56 -13.18 6.58
C ASP A 27 -11.29 -14.42 6.03
N THR A 28 -11.25 -14.60 4.71
CA THR A 28 -11.85 -15.74 4.03
C THR A 28 -10.76 -16.72 3.61
N GLU A 29 -11.11 -17.74 2.81
CA GLU A 29 -10.12 -18.65 2.24
C GLU A 29 -9.07 -17.94 1.37
N THR A 30 -9.40 -16.77 0.81
CA THR A 30 -8.48 -15.98 -0.02
C THR A 30 -7.42 -15.26 0.79
N ARG A 31 -7.58 -15.12 2.12
CA ARG A 31 -6.57 -14.57 3.03
C ARG A 31 -6.06 -13.15 2.69
N THR A 32 -6.85 -12.37 1.95
CA THR A 32 -6.46 -11.04 1.49
C THR A 32 -6.22 -10.04 2.62
N LYS A 33 -6.86 -10.25 3.79
CA LYS A 33 -6.56 -9.45 5.00
C LYS A 33 -5.13 -9.71 5.47
N ALA A 34 -4.71 -10.98 5.52
CA ALA A 34 -3.36 -11.35 5.93
C ALA A 34 -2.31 -10.75 4.99
N ALA A 35 -2.57 -10.75 3.68
CA ALA A 35 -1.69 -10.09 2.71
C ALA A 35 -1.61 -8.57 2.95
N PHE A 36 -2.73 -7.91 3.20
CA PHE A 36 -2.77 -6.47 3.53
C PHE A 36 -1.96 -6.14 4.77
N GLU A 37 -2.15 -6.90 5.86
CA GLU A 37 -1.39 -6.72 7.10
C GLU A 37 0.11 -6.92 6.87
N ALA A 38 0.50 -7.90 6.03
CA ALA A 38 1.89 -8.11 5.68
C ALA A 38 2.49 -6.92 4.88
N PHE A 39 1.74 -6.33 3.95
CA PHE A 39 2.19 -5.13 3.23
C PHE A 39 2.30 -3.90 4.15
N ARG A 40 1.31 -3.72 5.04
CA ARG A 40 1.35 -2.66 6.07
C ARG A 40 2.59 -2.81 6.94
N ASP A 41 2.83 -4.00 7.47
CA ASP A 41 3.95 -4.26 8.38
C ASP A 41 5.30 -4.06 7.67
N HIS A 42 5.41 -4.49 6.41
CA HIS A 42 6.59 -4.26 5.57
C HIS A 42 6.87 -2.77 5.37
N LEU A 43 5.84 -1.97 5.08
CA LEU A 43 5.96 -0.51 4.99
C LEU A 43 6.34 0.09 6.35
N GLN A 44 5.69 -0.32 7.44
CA GLN A 44 5.97 0.19 8.78
C GLN A 44 7.41 -0.09 9.26
N ALA A 45 8.06 -1.11 8.72
CA ALA A 45 9.47 -1.39 9.00
C ALA A 45 10.45 -0.46 8.27
N MET A 46 9.99 0.36 7.32
CA MET A 46 10.85 1.26 6.55
C MET A 46 11.15 2.54 7.31
N ASP A 47 12.43 2.93 7.31
CA ASP A 47 12.89 4.12 8.03
C ASP A 47 12.35 5.41 7.42
N GLY A 48 11.79 6.25 8.28
CA GLY A 48 11.44 7.63 7.96
C GLY A 48 10.17 7.81 7.12
N ILE A 49 9.44 6.74 6.81
CA ILE A 49 8.19 6.88 6.05
C ILE A 49 7.09 7.54 6.90
N ARG A 50 6.07 8.04 6.23
CA ARG A 50 4.80 8.44 6.83
C ARG A 50 3.70 7.60 6.22
N LEU A 51 2.81 7.10 7.07
CA LEU A 51 1.62 6.41 6.63
C LEU A 51 0.41 7.30 6.81
N GLN A 52 -0.49 7.26 5.83
CA GLN A 52 -1.81 7.85 5.90
C GLN A 52 -2.83 6.79 5.51
N PHE A 53 -3.98 6.82 6.17
CA PHE A 53 -5.10 5.96 5.82
C PHE A 53 -6.27 6.84 5.37
N LYS A 54 -6.88 6.49 4.23
CA LYS A 54 -8.03 7.20 3.68
C LYS A 54 -9.14 6.19 3.41
N SER A 55 -10.15 6.22 4.26
CA SER A 55 -11.34 5.39 4.15
C SER A 55 -12.43 6.09 3.32
N ARG A 56 -12.98 5.41 2.31
CA ARG A 56 -14.20 5.80 1.61
C ARG A 56 -15.15 4.59 1.62
N PRO A 57 -15.98 4.42 2.67
CA PRO A 57 -16.86 3.27 2.80
C PRO A 57 -17.73 3.05 1.55
N GLY A 58 -17.79 1.80 1.06
CA GLY A 58 -18.50 1.43 -0.16
C GLY A 58 -17.79 1.82 -1.47
N VAL A 59 -16.54 2.29 -1.40
CA VAL A 59 -15.68 2.54 -2.57
C VAL A 59 -14.34 1.84 -2.40
N SER A 60 -13.49 2.31 -1.48
CA SER A 60 -12.23 1.67 -1.16
C SER A 60 -11.59 2.24 0.10
N HIS A 61 -10.64 1.49 0.67
CA HIS A 61 -9.84 1.91 1.81
C HIS A 61 -8.36 1.91 1.45
N SER A 62 -7.75 3.09 1.39
CA SER A 62 -6.38 3.24 0.90
C SER A 62 -5.39 3.47 2.05
N LEU A 63 -4.39 2.58 2.18
CA LEU A 63 -3.17 2.86 2.92
C LEU A 63 -2.14 3.50 1.98
N ARG A 64 -1.63 4.67 2.35
CA ARG A 64 -0.71 5.47 1.53
C ARG A 64 0.59 5.66 2.27
N ALA A 65 1.71 5.36 1.61
CA ALA A 65 3.04 5.58 2.18
C ALA A 65 3.77 6.69 1.44
N SER A 66 4.44 7.57 2.18
CA SER A 66 5.26 8.65 1.65
C SER A 66 6.58 8.75 2.38
N HIS A 67 7.58 9.37 1.75
CA HIS A 67 8.87 9.63 2.38
C HIS A 67 9.18 11.14 2.37
N PRO A 68 9.68 11.75 3.45
CA PRO A 68 9.92 13.18 3.53
C PRO A 68 10.93 13.74 2.52
N ALA A 69 11.82 12.90 1.98
CA ALA A 69 12.76 13.30 0.92
C ALA A 69 12.08 13.49 -0.45
N GLN A 70 10.88 12.93 -0.62
CA GLN A 70 10.08 13.10 -1.82
C GLN A 70 9.29 14.41 -1.72
N SER A 71 9.63 15.39 -2.57
CA SER A 71 9.00 16.72 -2.56
C SER A 71 7.95 16.93 -3.65
N GLU A 72 8.03 16.19 -4.76
CA GLU A 72 7.15 16.41 -5.92
C GLU A 72 5.82 15.64 -5.83
N ARG A 73 5.84 14.47 -5.17
CA ARG A 73 4.69 13.56 -5.05
C ARG A 73 4.30 13.36 -3.59
N GLU A 74 3.01 13.22 -3.33
CA GLU A 74 2.47 13.09 -1.96
C GLU A 74 2.69 11.71 -1.31
N LEU A 75 2.91 10.68 -2.13
CA LEU A 75 3.08 9.27 -1.74
C LEU A 75 4.01 8.57 -2.74
N PHE A 76 4.53 7.40 -2.41
CA PHE A 76 5.25 6.53 -3.36
C PHE A 76 4.48 5.23 -3.67
N VAL A 77 3.51 4.87 -2.83
CA VAL A 77 2.61 3.74 -3.05
C VAL A 77 1.25 3.98 -2.41
N LEU A 78 0.21 3.46 -3.08
CA LEU A 78 -1.15 3.35 -2.59
C LEU A 78 -1.53 1.86 -2.56
N VAL A 79 -1.76 1.32 -1.37
CA VAL A 79 -2.31 -0.03 -1.14
C VAL A 79 -3.82 0.14 -0.91
N ASP A 80 -4.63 -0.16 -1.92
CA ASP A 80 -6.08 -0.05 -1.84
C ASP A 80 -6.70 -1.40 -1.49
N VAL A 81 -7.54 -1.40 -0.46
CA VAL A 81 -8.49 -2.48 -0.22
C VAL A 81 -9.74 -2.13 -1.01
N VAL A 82 -9.98 -2.89 -2.07
CA VAL A 82 -11.19 -2.74 -2.89
C VAL A 82 -12.33 -3.44 -2.16
N ASP A 83 -13.39 -2.68 -1.88
CA ASP A 83 -14.51 -3.05 -1.01
C ASP A 83 -15.84 -2.97 -1.77
N ASP A 84 -15.83 -3.40 -3.03
CA ASP A 84 -17.03 -3.52 -3.87
C ASP A 84 -17.89 -4.73 -3.45
N ASP A 85 -17.25 -5.80 -2.99
CA ASP A 85 -17.87 -6.89 -2.23
C ASP A 85 -17.17 -7.08 -0.86
N PRO A 86 -17.83 -6.72 0.26
CA PRO A 86 -17.28 -6.89 1.62
C PRO A 86 -16.89 -8.32 1.99
N ASP A 87 -17.46 -9.34 1.33
CA ASP A 87 -17.15 -10.76 1.57
C ASP A 87 -16.02 -11.26 0.65
N ALA A 88 -15.63 -10.49 -0.38
CA ALA A 88 -14.62 -10.85 -1.36
C ALA A 88 -13.63 -9.70 -1.65
N ARG A 89 -13.21 -8.98 -0.59
CA ARG A 89 -12.22 -7.91 -0.70
C ARG A 89 -10.92 -8.40 -1.35
N TRP A 90 -10.39 -7.59 -2.26
CA TRP A 90 -9.10 -7.80 -2.91
C TRP A 90 -8.23 -6.55 -2.80
N LEU A 91 -6.95 -6.67 -3.14
CA LEU A 91 -5.97 -5.60 -3.01
C LEU A 91 -5.52 -5.10 -4.37
N SER A 92 -5.46 -3.77 -4.53
CA SER A 92 -4.78 -3.13 -5.65
C SER A 92 -3.65 -2.27 -5.11
N VAL A 93 -2.41 -2.60 -5.48
CA VAL A 93 -1.21 -1.89 -5.04
C VAL A 93 -0.65 -1.09 -6.20
N CYS A 94 -0.90 0.21 -6.19
CA CYS A 94 -0.50 1.12 -7.26
C CYS A 94 0.74 1.93 -6.89
N PHE A 95 1.68 1.93 -7.82
CA PHE A 95 2.93 2.70 -7.79
C PHE A 95 2.91 3.71 -8.94
N TYR A 96 3.68 4.80 -8.80
CA TYR A 96 4.05 5.58 -9.97
C TYR A 96 4.91 4.70 -10.87
N ALA A 97 4.58 4.66 -12.16
CA ALA A 97 5.15 3.64 -13.04
C ALA A 97 6.66 3.82 -13.30
N ASP A 98 7.20 5.01 -13.02
CA ASP A 98 8.63 5.33 -13.09
C ASP A 98 9.41 4.98 -11.81
N MET A 99 8.74 4.63 -10.72
CA MET A 99 9.38 4.34 -9.42
C MET A 99 9.70 2.86 -9.20
N VAL A 100 9.15 1.97 -10.03
CA VAL A 100 9.26 0.52 -9.86
C VAL A 100 9.48 -0.16 -11.20
N THR A 101 10.07 -1.34 -11.15
CA THR A 101 10.25 -2.19 -12.34
C THR A 101 9.24 -3.32 -12.39
N ASP A 102 8.75 -3.69 -13.58
CA ASP A 102 7.86 -4.83 -13.77
C ASP A 102 8.45 -5.92 -14.69
N PRO A 103 9.57 -6.57 -14.32
CA PRO A 103 10.23 -7.57 -15.17
C PRO A 103 9.39 -8.81 -15.45
N ALA A 104 8.38 -9.10 -14.62
CA ALA A 104 7.48 -10.22 -14.82
C ALA A 104 6.20 -9.84 -15.58
N GLU A 105 6.03 -8.56 -15.92
CA GLU A 105 4.86 -8.02 -16.62
C GLU A 105 3.53 -8.42 -15.94
N LEU A 106 3.53 -8.37 -14.59
CA LEU A 106 2.37 -8.77 -13.76
C LEU A 106 1.47 -7.59 -13.40
N GLY A 107 1.92 -6.36 -13.64
CA GLY A 107 1.19 -5.15 -13.31
C GLY A 107 0.35 -4.64 -14.47
N ASP A 108 -0.79 -4.06 -14.11
CA ASP A 108 -1.61 -3.31 -15.04
C ASP A 108 -1.03 -1.91 -15.20
N TRP A 109 -0.74 -1.53 -16.44
CA TRP A 109 -0.40 -0.15 -16.79
C TRP A 109 -1.67 0.70 -16.85
N VAL A 110 -1.77 1.71 -15.99
CA VAL A 110 -2.95 2.57 -15.88
C VAL A 110 -2.56 4.04 -16.11
N PRO A 111 -2.81 4.59 -17.32
CA PRO A 111 -2.52 5.99 -17.61
C PRO A 111 -3.28 6.93 -16.67
N GLY A 112 -2.57 7.85 -16.02
CA GLY A 112 -3.16 8.75 -15.01
C GLY A 112 -3.73 8.04 -13.76
N GLY A 113 -3.39 6.76 -13.54
CA GLY A 113 -3.98 5.90 -12.52
C GLY A 113 -3.64 6.27 -11.07
N LEU A 114 -2.57 7.03 -10.83
CA LEU A 114 -2.16 7.43 -9.49
C LEU A 114 -2.02 8.93 -9.38
N LEU A 115 -3.04 9.56 -8.78
CA LEU A 115 -3.12 11.02 -8.59
C LEU A 115 -2.90 11.83 -9.89
N GLY A 116 -3.31 11.29 -11.04
CA GLY A 116 -3.19 11.94 -12.35
C GLY A 116 -1.90 11.62 -13.11
N GLU A 117 -1.02 10.79 -12.54
CA GLU A 117 0.18 10.28 -13.21
C GLU A 117 0.05 8.79 -13.55
N ASP A 118 0.85 8.33 -14.51
CA ASP A 118 0.84 6.94 -14.96
C ASP A 118 1.25 6.00 -13.83
N ALA A 119 0.49 4.92 -13.71
CA ALA A 119 0.63 3.96 -12.62
C ALA A 119 0.90 2.56 -13.12
N LEU A 120 1.62 1.80 -12.30
CA LEU A 120 1.68 0.36 -12.35
C LEU A 120 0.91 -0.19 -11.15
N CYS A 121 -0.19 -0.90 -11.39
CA CYS A 121 -1.02 -1.47 -10.34
C CYS A 121 -0.90 -2.99 -10.33
N LEU A 122 -0.54 -3.53 -9.16
CA LEU A 122 -0.45 -4.97 -8.92
C LEU A 122 -1.64 -5.42 -8.07
N ASN A 123 -2.45 -6.33 -8.61
CA ASN A 123 -3.66 -6.80 -7.97
C ASN A 123 -3.46 -8.15 -7.28
N LEU A 124 -4.10 -8.35 -6.14
CA LEU A 124 -4.03 -9.57 -5.35
C LEU A 124 -5.44 -9.94 -4.84
N GLU A 125 -6.04 -10.94 -5.50
CA GLU A 125 -7.38 -11.47 -5.18
C GLU A 125 -7.35 -12.58 -4.12
N SER A 126 -6.17 -13.20 -3.92
CA SER A 126 -5.88 -14.16 -2.84
C SER A 126 -4.42 -14.05 -2.43
N ASP A 127 -4.08 -14.42 -1.19
CA ASP A 127 -2.71 -14.41 -0.61
C ASP A 127 -1.79 -15.45 -1.28
N ASP A 128 -1.58 -15.28 -2.58
CA ASP A 128 -0.60 -15.99 -3.37
C ASP A 128 0.80 -15.54 -2.95
N GLU A 129 1.63 -16.50 -2.55
CA GLU A 129 2.94 -16.22 -1.97
C GLU A 129 3.88 -15.53 -2.98
N ASP A 130 3.84 -15.95 -4.25
CA ASP A 130 4.69 -15.40 -5.30
C ASP A 130 4.30 -13.95 -5.61
N MET A 131 3.00 -13.68 -5.76
CA MET A 131 2.49 -12.33 -6.01
C MET A 131 2.70 -11.42 -4.79
N ARG A 132 2.50 -11.92 -3.57
CA ARG A 132 2.80 -11.17 -2.34
C ARG A 132 4.29 -10.81 -2.25
N SER A 133 5.18 -11.77 -2.52
CA SER A 133 6.63 -11.55 -2.56
C SER A 133 7.02 -10.55 -3.65
N TYR A 134 6.37 -10.63 -4.82
CA TYR A 134 6.58 -9.69 -5.91
C TYR A 134 6.21 -8.27 -5.52
N ILE A 135 5.01 -8.07 -4.96
CA ILE A 135 4.55 -6.77 -4.46
C ILE A 135 5.49 -6.22 -3.38
N MET A 136 5.96 -7.04 -2.43
CA MET A 136 6.92 -6.60 -1.39
C MET A 136 8.23 -6.07 -1.96
N LYS A 137 8.73 -6.65 -3.06
CA LYS A 137 9.91 -6.13 -3.77
C LYS A 137 9.62 -4.76 -4.38
N ARG A 138 8.43 -4.56 -4.96
CA ARG A 138 8.03 -3.26 -5.53
C ARG A 138 7.80 -2.19 -4.47
N LEU A 139 7.25 -2.55 -3.30
CA LEU A 139 7.18 -1.65 -2.14
C LEU A 139 8.57 -1.14 -1.74
N THR A 140 9.56 -2.03 -1.73
CA THR A 140 10.95 -1.68 -1.42
C THR A 140 11.59 -0.79 -2.49
N GLU A 141 11.36 -1.09 -3.78
CA GLU A 141 11.86 -0.25 -4.89
C GLU A 141 11.29 1.17 -4.84
N ALA A 142 9.97 1.29 -4.68
CA ALA A 142 9.31 2.59 -4.59
C ALA A 142 9.81 3.39 -3.38
N TYR A 143 10.03 2.72 -2.24
CA TYR A 143 10.63 3.36 -1.07
C TYR A 143 12.05 3.88 -1.34
N ILE A 144 12.91 3.08 -1.98
CA ILE A 144 14.28 3.49 -2.33
C ILE A 144 14.23 4.70 -3.26
N ALA A 145 13.40 4.67 -4.30
CA ALA A 145 13.22 5.79 -5.22
C ALA A 145 12.72 7.06 -4.50
N ALA A 146 11.81 6.92 -3.53
CA ALA A 146 11.29 8.04 -2.74
C ALA A 146 12.30 8.62 -1.74
N LYS A 147 13.28 7.82 -1.32
CA LYS A 147 14.29 8.21 -0.33
C LYS A 147 15.42 9.05 -0.93
N GLY A 148 15.71 8.87 -2.22
CA GLY A 148 16.84 9.49 -2.92
C GLY A 148 18.10 8.63 -2.79
#